data_AF-A0A0P9H135-F1
#
_entry.id   AF-A0A0P9H135-F1
#
_cell.length_a   1.000
_cell.length_b   1.000
_cell.length_c   1.000
_cell.angle_alpha   90.00
_cell.angle_beta   90.00
_cell.angle_gamma   90.00
#
_symmetry.space_group_name_H-M   'P 1'
#
loop_
_entity.id
_entity.type
_entity.pdbx_description
1 polymer ?
#
loop_
_entity_poly.entity_id
_entity_poly.type
_entity_poly.pdbx_seq_one_letter_code
_entity_poly.pdbx_strand_id
1 'polypeptide(L)'
;LYDPYDAFRRAQEHAVHFSSFVAAELEQFRARHDRPGIALVPLDVDVLGRGWFEGPTWLRAMIEAFSEQRTVALTTPSPYLSTVRPRFGVTLRDGSWAAEDYHRLWNAPAARPLHWALSEEAERVARLVQRYPNAQGDRERVLNQAVRELLLAQSSDWLLGLGAGTDDDALARPLEHLRRCERLCGMVAADALSDEDSAFLDAVEEWDNPFPMLNY
;
A
#
# COMPACT_ATOMS: atom_id res chain seq x y z
N LEU A 1 34.85 -3.58 12.48
CA LEU A 1 34.61 -3.15 11.08
C LEU A 1 33.70 -4.18 10.44
N TYR A 2 32.90 -3.77 9.45
CA TYR A 2 32.07 -4.67 8.65
C TYR A 2 32.96 -5.48 7.68
N ASP A 3 32.69 -6.78 7.56
CA ASP A 3 33.32 -7.66 6.56
C ASP A 3 32.24 -8.13 5.56
N PRO A 4 32.27 -7.62 4.31
CA PRO A 4 31.26 -7.97 3.31
C PRO A 4 31.32 -9.44 2.92
N TYR A 5 32.50 -10.06 2.90
CA TYR A 5 32.63 -11.45 2.43
C TYR A 5 31.93 -12.40 3.39
N ASP A 6 32.18 -12.25 4.69
CA ASP A 6 31.51 -13.06 5.70
C ASP A 6 30.01 -12.79 5.77
N ALA A 7 29.59 -11.53 5.65
CA ALA A 7 28.18 -11.15 5.68
C ALA A 7 27.39 -11.76 4.51
N PHE A 8 27.87 -11.63 3.27
CA PHE A 8 27.20 -12.21 2.10
C PHE A 8 27.22 -13.74 2.10
N ARG A 9 28.31 -14.35 2.58
CA ARG A 9 28.38 -15.80 2.78
C ARG A 9 27.32 -16.27 3.79
N ARG A 10 27.18 -15.56 4.92
CA ARG A 10 26.14 -15.85 5.92
C ARG A 10 24.74 -15.69 5.36
N ALA A 11 24.48 -14.66 4.54
CA ALA A 11 23.19 -14.47 3.88
C ALA A 11 22.81 -15.65 2.98
N GLN A 12 23.76 -16.19 2.22
CA GLN A 12 23.54 -17.40 1.40
C GLN A 12 23.24 -18.63 2.27
N GLU A 13 24.00 -18.83 3.35
CA GLU A 13 23.75 -19.93 4.30
C GLU A 13 22.37 -19.83 4.95
N HIS A 14 21.94 -18.61 5.32
CA HIS A 14 20.60 -18.37 5.87
C HIS A 14 19.49 -18.65 4.84
N ALA A 15 19.73 -18.39 3.55
CA ALA A 15 18.78 -18.69 2.49
C ALA A 15 18.59 -20.21 2.29
N VAL A 16 19.69 -20.96 2.31
CA VAL A 16 19.65 -22.44 2.25
C VAL A 16 18.95 -23.01 3.49
N HIS A 17 19.25 -22.48 4.68
CA HIS A 17 18.59 -22.89 5.91
C HIS A 17 17.07 -22.64 5.85
N PHE A 18 16.66 -21.43 5.44
CA PHE A 18 15.25 -21.07 5.32
C PHE A 18 14.50 -21.93 4.30
N SER A 19 15.07 -22.13 3.11
CA SER A 19 14.43 -22.95 2.07
C SER A 19 14.30 -24.42 2.50
N SER A 20 15.30 -24.96 3.20
CA SER A 20 15.24 -26.32 3.77
C SER A 20 14.17 -26.44 4.85
N PHE A 21 14.07 -25.43 5.73
CA PHE A 21 13.04 -25.38 6.78
C PHE A 21 11.63 -25.36 6.19
N VAL A 22 11.36 -24.46 5.22
CA VAL A 22 10.05 -24.37 4.56
C VAL A 22 9.70 -25.67 3.83
N ALA A 23 10.68 -26.30 3.18
CA ALA A 23 10.45 -27.58 2.51
C ALA A 23 10.06 -28.70 3.48
N ALA A 24 10.73 -28.79 4.63
CA ALA A 24 10.40 -29.75 5.67
C ALA A 24 8.99 -29.50 6.24
N GLU A 25 8.60 -28.23 6.48
CA GLU A 25 7.26 -27.88 6.97
C GLU A 25 6.16 -28.27 5.96
N LEU A 26 6.36 -28.00 4.67
CA LEU A 26 5.42 -28.36 3.62
C LEU A 26 5.31 -29.88 3.42
N GLU A 27 6.43 -30.61 3.55
CA GLU A 27 6.44 -32.08 3.49
C GLU A 27 5.66 -32.67 4.68
N GLN A 28 5.90 -32.18 5.90
CA GLN A 28 5.13 -32.59 7.07
C GLN A 28 3.65 -32.26 6.93
N PHE A 29 3.29 -31.08 6.43
CA PHE A 29 1.91 -30.69 6.16
C PHE A 29 1.26 -31.67 5.17
N ARG A 30 1.96 -31.98 4.07
CA ARG A 30 1.48 -32.93 3.07
C ARG A 30 1.27 -34.32 3.65
N ALA A 31 2.20 -34.82 4.46
CA ALA A 31 2.09 -36.13 5.11
C ALA A 31 0.89 -36.21 6.07
N ARG A 32 0.55 -35.12 6.76
CA ARG A 32 -0.59 -35.07 7.71
C ARG A 32 -1.95 -34.87 7.03
N HIS A 33 -1.99 -34.17 5.90
CA HIS A 33 -3.25 -33.71 5.29
C HIS A 33 -3.54 -34.30 3.91
N ASP A 34 -2.62 -35.12 3.37
CA ASP A 34 -2.69 -35.76 2.05
C ASP A 34 -3.02 -34.76 0.92
N ARG A 35 -2.35 -33.60 0.95
CA ARG A 35 -2.50 -32.52 -0.04
C ARG A 35 -1.30 -31.58 -0.03
N PRO A 36 -1.02 -30.87 -1.13
CA PRO A 36 -0.01 -29.80 -1.10
C PRO A 36 -0.44 -28.68 -0.15
N GLY A 37 0.53 -28.17 0.59
CA GLY A 37 0.42 -26.91 1.34
C GLY A 37 0.98 -25.74 0.54
N ILE A 38 0.83 -24.53 1.09
CA ILE A 38 1.47 -23.31 0.59
C ILE A 38 2.04 -22.54 1.79
N ALA A 39 3.26 -22.06 1.66
CA ALA A 39 3.86 -21.13 2.60
C ALA A 39 3.75 -19.71 2.03
N LEU A 40 3.09 -18.82 2.77
CA LEU A 40 3.00 -17.39 2.45
C LEU A 40 3.85 -16.63 3.45
N VAL A 41 4.83 -15.88 2.96
CA VAL A 41 5.77 -15.13 3.78
C VAL A 41 5.73 -13.67 3.33
N PRO A 42 4.83 -12.84 3.91
CA PRO A 42 4.78 -11.42 3.61
C PRO A 42 6.01 -10.73 4.19
N LEU A 43 6.58 -9.79 3.43
CA LEU A 43 7.74 -9.00 3.83
C LEU A 43 7.64 -7.61 3.23
N ASP A 44 7.93 -6.58 4.03
CA ASP A 44 8.11 -5.23 3.51
C ASP A 44 9.37 -5.16 2.65
N VAL A 45 9.25 -4.56 1.46
CA VAL A 45 10.39 -4.46 0.53
C VAL A 45 11.56 -3.69 1.12
N ASP A 46 11.29 -2.70 1.99
CA ASP A 46 12.32 -1.90 2.65
C ASP A 46 13.19 -2.73 3.62
N VAL A 47 12.72 -3.88 4.09
CA VAL A 47 13.58 -4.81 4.84
C VAL A 47 14.73 -5.30 3.96
N LEU A 48 14.51 -5.44 2.65
CA LEU A 48 15.52 -5.93 1.71
C LEU A 48 16.42 -4.79 1.22
N GLY A 49 17.58 -4.63 1.85
CA GLY A 49 18.65 -3.72 1.43
C GLY A 49 18.76 -2.48 2.31
N ARG A 50 17.62 -1.89 2.73
CA ARG A 50 17.64 -0.74 3.66
C ARG A 50 17.65 -1.21 5.12
N GLY A 51 16.66 -2.01 5.53
CA GLY A 51 16.58 -2.56 6.88
C GLY A 51 17.60 -3.67 7.14
N TRP A 52 17.80 -4.53 6.14
CA TRP A 52 18.81 -5.59 6.14
C TRP A 52 19.61 -5.55 4.83
N PHE A 53 20.85 -5.08 4.92
CA PHE A 53 21.71 -4.80 3.77
C PHE A 53 21.92 -6.01 2.85
N GLU A 54 22.14 -7.21 3.41
CA GLU A 54 22.35 -8.43 2.62
C GLU A 54 21.04 -9.08 2.15
N GLY A 55 19.88 -8.52 2.50
CA GLY A 55 18.55 -9.04 2.17
C GLY A 55 18.35 -9.38 0.68
N PRO A 56 18.78 -8.53 -0.28
CA PRO A 56 18.68 -8.87 -1.71
C PRO A 56 19.53 -10.09 -2.10
N THR A 57 20.70 -10.27 -1.45
CA THR A 57 21.55 -11.45 -1.69
C THR A 57 20.90 -12.71 -1.11
N TRP A 58 20.31 -12.62 0.08
CA TRP A 58 19.53 -13.70 0.66
C TRP A 58 18.33 -14.07 -0.21
N LEU A 59 17.57 -13.08 -0.70
CA LEU A 59 16.38 -13.32 -1.53
C LEU A 59 16.75 -14.07 -2.81
N ARG A 60 17.83 -13.64 -3.48
CA ARG A 60 18.35 -14.31 -4.67
C ARG A 60 18.74 -15.77 -4.36
N ALA A 61 19.57 -15.98 -3.34
CA ALA A 61 20.04 -17.31 -2.97
C ALA A 61 18.88 -18.24 -2.55
N MET A 62 17.83 -17.68 -1.96
CA MET A 62 16.63 -18.43 -1.55
C MET A 62 15.80 -18.86 -2.78
N ILE A 63 15.64 -17.99 -3.77
CA ILE A 63 15.01 -18.34 -5.05
C ILE A 63 15.81 -19.43 -5.79
N GLU A 64 17.15 -19.26 -5.87
CA GLU A 64 18.06 -20.25 -6.47
C GLU A 64 17.93 -21.61 -5.73
N ALA A 65 17.97 -21.62 -4.40
CA ALA A 65 17.82 -22.84 -3.60
C ALA A 65 16.48 -23.55 -3.86
N PHE A 66 15.36 -22.83 -3.94
CA PHE A 66 14.06 -23.45 -4.28
C PHE A 66 13.99 -23.96 -5.71
N SER A 67 14.70 -23.33 -6.66
CA SER A 67 14.74 -23.81 -8.05
C SER A 67 15.43 -25.17 -8.20
N GLU A 68 16.33 -25.51 -7.27
CA GLU A 68 17.03 -26.80 -7.25
C GLU A 68 16.22 -27.90 -6.54
N GLN A 69 15.21 -27.51 -5.76
CA GLN A 69 14.34 -28.46 -5.05
C GLN A 69 13.32 -29.10 -6.00
N ARG A 70 13.09 -30.41 -5.83
CA ARG A 70 12.11 -31.18 -6.61
C ARG A 70 10.73 -31.29 -5.94
N THR A 71 10.68 -31.09 -4.63
CA THR A 71 9.49 -31.36 -3.80
C THR A 71 8.67 -30.11 -3.51
N VAL A 72 9.28 -28.92 -3.64
CA VAL A 72 8.66 -27.62 -3.45
C VAL A 72 8.92 -26.78 -4.68
N ALA A 73 7.94 -25.97 -5.05
CA ALA A 73 8.06 -25.04 -6.16
C ALA A 73 7.59 -23.64 -5.72
N LEU A 74 8.29 -22.62 -6.20
CA LEU A 74 7.81 -21.25 -6.11
C LEU A 74 6.64 -21.05 -7.08
N THR A 75 5.64 -20.30 -6.65
CA THR A 75 4.46 -20.00 -7.45
C THR A 75 3.98 -18.58 -7.13
N THR A 76 3.18 -18.02 -8.04
CA THR A 76 2.38 -16.84 -7.73
C THR A 76 0.97 -17.26 -7.28
N PRO A 77 0.17 -16.35 -6.68
CA PRO A 77 -1.16 -16.70 -6.19
C PRO A 77 -2.10 -17.22 -7.27
N SER A 78 -2.09 -16.64 -8.47
CA SER A 78 -3.04 -17.01 -9.55
C SER A 78 -2.89 -18.45 -10.04
N PRO A 79 -1.69 -18.94 -10.42
CA PRO A 79 -1.47 -20.35 -10.75
C PRO A 79 -1.84 -21.30 -9.61
N TYR A 80 -1.52 -20.95 -8.37
CA TYR A 80 -1.86 -21.80 -7.21
C TYR A 80 -3.37 -21.93 -7.02
N LEU A 81 -4.11 -20.82 -7.07
CA LEU A 81 -5.58 -20.81 -6.94
C LEU A 81 -6.28 -21.52 -8.11
N SER A 82 -5.66 -21.56 -9.30
CA SER A 82 -6.20 -22.30 -10.45
C SER A 82 -6.17 -23.82 -10.25
N THR A 83 -5.17 -24.33 -9.53
CA THR A 83 -4.93 -25.77 -9.33
C THR A 83 -5.50 -26.31 -8.03
N VAL A 84 -5.52 -25.51 -6.97
CA VAL A 84 -5.96 -25.94 -5.63
C VAL A 84 -7.33 -25.36 -5.29
N ARG A 85 -8.33 -26.23 -5.11
CA ARG A 85 -9.66 -25.82 -4.65
C ARG A 85 -9.71 -25.66 -3.11
N PRO A 86 -10.31 -24.57 -2.58
CA PRO A 86 -10.57 -24.43 -1.15
C PRO A 86 -11.50 -25.55 -0.65
N ARG A 87 -11.24 -26.07 0.57
CA ARG A 87 -12.12 -27.06 1.23
C ARG A 87 -13.03 -26.45 2.30
N PHE A 88 -12.61 -25.30 2.83
CA PHE A 88 -13.30 -24.64 3.94
C PHE A 88 -13.41 -23.15 3.62
N GLY A 89 -14.55 -22.57 3.94
CA GLY A 89 -14.71 -21.13 4.06
C GLY A 89 -14.46 -20.73 5.50
N VAL A 90 -13.89 -19.54 5.69
CA VAL A 90 -13.75 -18.91 7.00
C VAL A 90 -14.35 -17.52 6.92
N THR A 91 -15.05 -17.12 7.98
CA THR A 91 -15.45 -15.72 8.15
C THR A 91 -14.31 -14.99 8.83
N LEU A 92 -13.70 -14.04 8.11
CA LEU A 92 -12.67 -13.19 8.68
C LEU A 92 -13.28 -12.26 9.72
N ARG A 93 -12.56 -12.06 10.83
CA ARG A 93 -12.87 -10.99 11.78
C ARG A 93 -12.13 -9.73 11.35
N ASP A 94 -12.59 -8.61 11.87
CA ASP A 94 -11.87 -7.35 11.73
C ASP A 94 -10.46 -7.48 12.32
N GLY A 95 -9.47 -6.92 11.62
CA GLY A 95 -8.08 -7.00 12.00
C GLY A 95 -7.12 -6.50 10.93
N SER A 96 -5.86 -6.35 11.33
CA SER A 96 -4.73 -6.02 10.46
C SER A 96 -3.53 -6.88 10.85
N TRP A 97 -2.45 -6.80 10.08
CA TRP A 97 -1.17 -7.42 10.42
C TRP A 97 -0.29 -6.64 11.40
N ALA A 98 -0.75 -5.48 11.89
CA ALA A 98 0.02 -4.66 12.82
C ALA A 98 0.15 -5.31 14.20
N ALA A 99 1.26 -5.00 14.88
CA ALA A 99 1.46 -5.40 16.27
C ALA A 99 0.48 -4.68 17.19
N GLU A 100 -0.09 -5.42 18.15
CA GLU A 100 -0.97 -4.91 19.22
C GLU A 100 -2.25 -4.20 18.74
N ASP A 101 -3.40 -4.85 18.95
CA ASP A 101 -4.74 -4.26 18.76
C ASP A 101 -5.01 -3.70 17.36
N TYR A 102 -4.57 -4.43 16.33
CA TYR A 102 -4.89 -4.34 14.89
C TYR A 102 -4.90 -2.93 14.26
N HIS A 103 -5.80 -2.06 14.70
CA HIS A 103 -6.05 -0.73 14.14
C HIS A 103 -5.60 0.41 15.06
N ARG A 104 -5.02 0.10 16.23
CA ARG A 104 -4.68 1.08 17.27
C ARG A 104 -3.88 2.29 16.75
N LEU A 105 -2.91 2.06 15.87
CA LEU A 105 -2.10 3.16 15.32
C LEU A 105 -2.94 4.07 14.42
N TRP A 106 -3.72 3.51 13.50
CA TRP A 106 -4.59 4.29 12.60
C TRP A 106 -5.77 4.97 13.30
N ASN A 107 -6.20 4.45 14.46
CA ASN A 107 -7.32 4.98 15.25
C ASN A 107 -6.88 5.69 16.54
N ALA A 108 -5.60 6.09 16.64
CA ALA A 108 -5.11 6.83 17.78
C ALA A 108 -5.88 8.16 17.95
N PRO A 109 -6.04 8.68 19.18
CA PRO A 109 -6.70 9.98 19.40
C PRO A 109 -6.14 11.12 18.55
N ALA A 110 -4.83 11.11 18.27
CA ALA A 110 -4.14 12.08 17.41
C ALA A 110 -4.62 12.05 15.95
N ALA A 111 -5.10 10.90 15.45
CA ALA A 111 -5.60 10.73 14.09
C ALA A 111 -7.04 11.20 13.90
N ARG A 112 -7.80 11.42 14.99
CA ARG A 112 -9.22 11.72 14.94
C ARG A 112 -9.58 12.98 14.13
N PRO A 113 -8.85 14.12 14.24
CA PRO A 113 -9.10 15.30 13.41
C PRO A 113 -8.99 15.01 11.91
N LEU A 114 -8.00 14.20 11.52
CA LEU A 114 -7.79 13.83 10.12
C LEU A 114 -8.93 12.94 9.61
N HIS A 115 -9.37 11.95 10.40
CA HIS A 115 -10.53 11.12 10.04
C HIS A 115 -11.79 11.93 9.75
N TRP A 116 -12.08 12.95 10.57
CA TRP A 116 -13.23 13.83 10.33
C TRP A 116 -13.07 14.62 9.03
N ALA A 117 -11.94 15.30 8.85
CA ALA A 117 -11.70 16.11 7.66
C ALA A 117 -11.74 15.28 6.37
N LEU A 118 -11.18 14.07 6.40
CA LEU A 118 -11.25 13.12 5.28
C LEU A 118 -12.68 12.70 4.96
N SER A 119 -13.50 12.44 5.98
CA SER A 119 -14.89 12.03 5.79
C SER A 119 -15.71 13.15 5.17
N GLU A 120 -15.56 14.39 5.65
CA GLU A 120 -16.28 15.55 5.12
C GLU A 120 -15.93 15.86 3.67
N GLU A 121 -14.63 15.88 3.32
CA GLU A 121 -14.20 16.13 1.95
C GLU A 121 -14.53 14.96 1.02
N ALA A 122 -14.46 13.70 1.49
CA ALA A 122 -14.87 12.55 0.69
C ALA A 122 -16.35 12.63 0.30
N GLU A 123 -17.23 12.99 1.24
CA GLU A 123 -18.64 13.20 0.92
C GLU A 123 -18.86 14.36 -0.05
N ARG A 124 -18.09 15.44 0.07
CA ARG A 124 -18.17 16.60 -0.83
C ARG A 124 -17.78 16.21 -2.26
N VAL A 125 -16.64 15.56 -2.44
CA VAL A 125 -16.16 15.08 -3.74
C VAL A 125 -17.18 14.10 -4.34
N ALA A 126 -17.67 13.13 -3.57
CA ALA A 126 -18.66 12.17 -4.04
C ALA A 126 -19.93 12.84 -4.58
N ARG A 127 -20.43 13.89 -3.92
CA ARG A 127 -21.59 14.66 -4.40
C ARG A 127 -21.30 15.39 -5.72
N LEU A 128 -20.11 15.95 -5.89
CA LEU A 128 -19.72 16.66 -7.11
C LEU A 128 -19.56 15.70 -8.30
N VAL A 129 -18.90 14.56 -8.09
CA VAL A 129 -18.78 13.49 -9.09
C VAL A 129 -20.16 13.02 -9.56
N GLN A 130 -21.08 12.77 -8.62
CA GLN A 130 -22.46 12.39 -8.94
C GLN A 130 -23.24 13.49 -9.67
N ARG A 131 -22.96 14.76 -9.37
CA ARG A 131 -23.62 15.90 -9.99
C ARG A 131 -23.15 16.14 -11.43
N TYR A 132 -21.89 15.84 -11.73
CA TYR A 132 -21.26 16.09 -13.03
C TYR A 132 -20.65 14.82 -13.63
N PRO A 133 -21.43 13.78 -13.93
CA PRO A 133 -20.91 12.49 -14.38
C PRO A 133 -20.30 12.49 -15.79
N ASN A 134 -20.52 13.56 -16.56
CA ASN A 134 -20.00 13.73 -17.92
C ASN A 134 -19.41 15.13 -18.10
N ALA A 135 -18.67 15.62 -17.10
CA ALA A 135 -17.93 16.86 -17.26
C ALA A 135 -16.90 16.70 -18.39
N GLN A 136 -16.55 17.82 -19.00
CA GLN A 136 -15.59 17.88 -20.10
C GLN A 136 -14.72 19.12 -19.92
N GLY A 137 -13.53 19.11 -20.52
CA GLY A 137 -12.62 20.24 -20.50
C GLY A 137 -12.16 20.58 -19.07
N ASP A 138 -12.15 21.86 -18.73
CA ASP A 138 -11.62 22.32 -17.43
C ASP A 138 -12.36 21.73 -16.23
N ARG A 139 -13.68 21.51 -16.33
CA ARG A 139 -14.43 20.92 -15.22
C ARG A 139 -14.01 19.46 -14.97
N GLU A 140 -13.74 18.70 -16.02
CA GLU A 140 -13.20 17.34 -15.91
C GLU A 140 -11.80 17.34 -15.30
N ARG A 141 -10.93 18.27 -15.73
CA ARG A 141 -9.59 18.45 -15.15
C ARG A 141 -9.65 18.74 -13.65
N VAL A 142 -10.47 19.71 -13.25
CA VAL A 142 -10.66 20.08 -11.84
C VAL A 142 -11.19 18.91 -11.01
N LEU A 143 -12.18 18.17 -11.52
CA LEU A 143 -12.73 16.99 -10.81
C LEU A 143 -11.70 15.87 -10.67
N ASN A 144 -10.94 15.58 -11.73
CA ASN A 144 -9.85 14.61 -11.68
C ASN A 144 -8.80 15.04 -10.63
N GLN A 145 -8.41 16.31 -10.61
CA GLN A 145 -7.44 16.77 -9.62
C GLN A 145 -8.01 16.76 -8.20
N ALA A 146 -9.29 17.11 -8.00
CA ALA A 146 -9.93 17.04 -6.69
C ALA A 146 -9.93 15.61 -6.13
N VAL A 147 -10.22 14.62 -6.98
CA VAL A 147 -10.14 13.20 -6.59
C VAL A 147 -8.70 12.79 -6.28
N ARG A 148 -7.71 13.24 -7.06
CA ARG A 148 -6.28 12.97 -6.76
C ARG A 148 -5.87 13.53 -5.39
N GLU A 149 -6.21 14.79 -5.10
CA GLU A 149 -5.93 15.40 -3.80
C GLU A 149 -6.58 14.62 -2.66
N LEU A 150 -7.84 14.20 -2.82
CA LEU A 150 -8.52 13.37 -1.82
C LEU A 150 -7.80 12.02 -1.63
N LEU A 151 -7.40 11.35 -2.71
CA LEU A 151 -6.67 10.07 -2.63
C LEU A 151 -5.31 10.22 -1.92
N LEU A 152 -4.59 11.31 -2.19
CA LEU A 152 -3.32 11.61 -1.52
C LEU A 152 -3.53 11.90 -0.02
N ALA A 153 -4.58 12.64 0.33
CA ALA A 153 -4.96 12.87 1.72
C ALA A 153 -5.37 11.59 2.46
N GLN A 154 -5.92 10.60 1.74
CA GLN A 154 -6.40 9.33 2.29
C GLN A 154 -5.30 8.27 2.50
N SER A 155 -4.03 8.57 2.22
CA SER A 155 -2.96 7.62 2.53
C SER A 155 -2.96 7.22 4.00
N SER A 156 -2.90 5.91 4.26
CA SER A 156 -2.85 5.37 5.61
C SER A 156 -1.56 5.71 6.35
N ASP A 157 -0.51 6.12 5.62
CA ASP A 157 0.79 6.48 6.19
C ASP A 157 0.69 7.69 7.12
N TRP A 158 -0.18 8.65 6.79
CA TRP A 158 -0.43 9.83 7.63
C TRP A 158 -0.97 9.42 9.00
N LEU A 159 -1.96 8.54 9.01
CA LEU A 159 -2.59 8.02 10.23
C LEU A 159 -1.60 7.17 11.04
N LEU A 160 -0.76 6.39 10.35
CA LEU A 160 0.28 5.58 10.98
C LEU A 160 1.34 6.47 11.67
N GLY A 161 1.82 7.53 11.00
CA GLY A 161 2.78 8.48 11.56
C GLY A 161 2.23 9.21 12.79
N LEU A 162 0.95 9.60 12.74
CA LEU A 162 0.25 10.20 13.88
C LEU A 162 0.08 9.24 15.04
N GLY A 163 -0.28 7.99 14.76
CA GLY A 163 -0.45 6.96 15.77
C GLY A 163 0.86 6.55 16.44
N ALA A 164 1.95 6.51 15.68
CA ALA A 164 3.28 6.18 16.18
C ALA A 164 3.94 7.35 16.91
N GLY A 165 3.46 8.58 16.73
CA GLY A 165 4.05 9.79 17.31
C GLY A 165 5.45 10.08 16.75
N THR A 166 5.72 9.65 15.52
CA THR A 166 7.06 9.70 14.90
C THR A 166 7.29 10.95 14.07
N ASP A 167 6.24 11.75 13.81
CA ASP A 167 6.31 12.88 12.89
C ASP A 167 5.37 14.02 13.33
N ASP A 168 5.97 15.14 13.75
CA ASP A 168 5.27 16.37 14.16
C ASP A 168 4.54 17.05 12.97
N ASP A 169 4.97 16.77 11.73
CA ASP A 169 4.40 17.31 10.50
C ASP A 169 3.42 16.33 9.82
N ALA A 170 3.11 15.18 10.44
CA ALA A 170 2.24 14.15 9.84
C ALA A 170 0.83 14.66 9.51
N LEU A 171 0.37 15.74 10.15
CA LEU A 171 -0.89 16.42 9.80
C LEU A 171 -0.74 17.49 8.70
N ALA A 172 0.44 18.07 8.52
CA ALA A 172 0.62 19.22 7.63
C ALA A 172 0.32 18.85 6.18
N ARG A 173 0.90 17.74 5.69
CA ARG A 173 0.72 17.25 4.31
C ARG A 173 -0.71 16.83 3.98
N PRO A 174 -1.38 15.94 4.74
CA PRO A 174 -2.74 15.56 4.42
C PRO A 174 -3.71 16.74 4.50
N LEU A 175 -3.52 17.69 5.45
CA LEU A 175 -4.33 18.89 5.49
C LEU A 175 -4.08 19.83 4.30
N GLU A 176 -2.87 19.85 3.75
CA GLU A 176 -2.58 20.61 2.53
C GLU A 176 -3.32 20.03 1.32
N HIS A 177 -3.29 18.71 1.14
CA HIS A 177 -4.09 18.03 0.12
C HIS A 177 -5.60 18.29 0.30
N LEU A 178 -6.11 18.25 1.53
CA LEU A 178 -7.52 18.56 1.80
C LEU A 178 -7.88 20.02 1.46
N ARG A 179 -7.01 20.99 1.75
CA ARG A 179 -7.23 22.39 1.36
C ARG A 179 -7.23 22.57 -0.16
N ARG A 180 -6.33 21.88 -0.87
CA ARG A 180 -6.30 21.89 -2.34
C ARG A 180 -7.57 21.26 -2.90
N CYS A 181 -7.98 20.10 -2.37
CA CYS A 181 -9.24 19.43 -2.70
C CYS A 181 -10.46 20.35 -2.50
N GLU A 182 -10.54 21.01 -1.35
CA GLU A 182 -11.62 21.96 -1.05
C GLU A 182 -11.68 23.12 -2.06
N ARG A 183 -10.52 23.73 -2.38
CA ARG A 183 -10.45 24.80 -3.38
C ARG A 183 -10.91 24.31 -4.75
N LEU A 184 -10.42 23.14 -5.19
CA LEU A 184 -10.82 22.52 -6.46
C LEU A 184 -12.32 22.23 -6.48
N CYS A 185 -12.90 21.71 -5.40
CA CYS A 185 -14.35 21.50 -5.27
C CYS A 185 -15.13 22.81 -5.44
N GLY A 186 -14.62 23.92 -4.92
CA GLY A 186 -15.18 25.26 -5.13
C GLY A 186 -15.16 25.72 -6.59
N MET A 187 -14.09 25.39 -7.32
CA MET A 187 -13.92 25.74 -8.74
C MET A 187 -14.89 24.97 -9.66
N VAL A 188 -15.31 23.75 -9.31
CA VAL A 188 -16.22 22.92 -10.13
C VAL A 188 -17.56 23.62 -10.41
N ALA A 189 -18.05 24.41 -9.46
CA ALA A 189 -19.34 25.11 -9.56
C ALA A 189 -19.30 26.32 -10.49
N ALA A 190 -18.11 26.83 -10.84
CA ALA A 190 -17.98 27.94 -11.76
C ALA A 190 -18.28 27.49 -13.21
N ASP A 191 -18.81 28.42 -14.01
CA ASP A 191 -19.02 28.19 -15.46
C ASP A 191 -17.71 28.27 -16.25
N ALA A 192 -16.74 29.05 -15.77
CA ALA A 192 -15.41 29.19 -16.34
C ALA A 192 -14.39 29.41 -15.23
N LEU A 193 -13.16 28.91 -15.43
CA LEU A 193 -12.05 29.17 -14.53
C LEU A 193 -11.54 30.60 -14.70
N SER A 194 -11.20 31.25 -13.59
CA SER A 194 -10.44 32.49 -13.63
C SER A 194 -8.98 32.22 -14.02
N ASP A 195 -8.24 33.25 -14.45
CA ASP A 195 -6.80 33.12 -14.73
C ASP A 195 -6.03 32.60 -13.50
N GLU A 196 -6.45 33.00 -12.29
CA GLU A 196 -5.88 32.53 -11.04
C GLU A 196 -6.19 31.04 -10.80
N ASP A 197 -7.43 30.62 -11.04
CA ASP A 197 -7.84 29.23 -10.88
C ASP A 197 -7.18 28.31 -11.90
N SER A 198 -7.02 28.77 -13.14
CA SER A 198 -6.25 28.03 -14.15
C SER A 198 -4.80 27.87 -13.74
N ALA A 199 -4.14 28.94 -13.30
CA ALA A 199 -2.75 28.87 -12.85
C ALA A 199 -2.58 28.00 -11.60
N PHE A 200 -3.56 28.02 -10.69
CA PHE A 200 -3.58 27.13 -9.53
C PHE A 200 -3.76 25.67 -9.95
N LEU A 201 -4.70 25.38 -10.85
CA LEU A 201 -4.93 24.02 -11.36
C LEU A 201 -3.67 23.48 -12.03
N ASP A 202 -3.03 24.25 -12.91
CA ASP A 202 -1.81 23.84 -13.61
C ASP A 202 -0.66 23.56 -12.61
N ALA A 203 -0.54 24.35 -11.54
CA ALA A 203 0.48 24.14 -10.52
C ALA A 203 0.24 22.86 -9.71
N VAL A 204 -1.01 22.61 -9.31
CA VAL A 204 -1.37 21.41 -8.55
C VAL A 204 -1.26 20.15 -9.42
N GLU A 205 -1.68 20.21 -10.68
CA GLU A 205 -1.50 19.12 -11.65
C GLU A 205 -0.02 18.79 -11.90
N GLU A 206 0.91 19.73 -11.70
CA GLU A 206 2.35 19.47 -11.78
C GLU A 206 2.90 18.87 -10.48
N TRP A 207 2.50 19.40 -9.33
CA TRP A 207 2.98 18.93 -8.02
C TRP A 207 2.44 17.54 -7.65
N ASP A 208 1.15 17.32 -7.89
CA ASP A 208 0.38 16.16 -7.46
C ASP A 208 -0.14 15.40 -8.69
N ASN A 209 0.80 14.85 -9.46
CA ASN A 209 0.55 14.22 -10.75
C ASN A 209 0.46 12.67 -10.82
N PRO A 210 0.24 11.90 -9.72
CA PRO A 210 -0.01 10.48 -9.87
C PRO A 210 -1.37 10.22 -10.54
N PHE A 211 -1.51 9.05 -11.17
CA PHE A 211 -2.73 8.66 -11.87
C PHE A 211 -3.12 9.64 -13.00
N PRO A 212 -2.28 9.78 -14.05
CA PRO A 212 -2.56 10.71 -15.16
C PRO A 212 -3.84 10.36 -15.93
N MET A 213 -4.22 9.07 -15.92
CA MET A 213 -5.43 8.55 -16.57
C MET A 213 -6.60 8.37 -15.60
N LEU A 214 -6.57 9.03 -14.44
CA LEU A 214 -7.67 9.01 -13.48
C LEU A 214 -8.95 9.51 -14.15
N ASN A 215 -10.06 8.84 -13.85
CA ASN A 215 -11.41 9.23 -14.23
C ASN A 215 -12.21 9.31 -12.94
N TYR A 216 -12.68 10.52 -12.64
CA TYR A 216 -13.28 10.90 -11.37
C TYR A 216 -14.62 10.21 -11.06
#